data_AF-A0A2W2LXG7-F1
#
_entry.id   AF-A0A2W2LXG7-F1
#
_cell.length_a   1.000
_cell.length_b   1.000
_cell.length_c   1.000
_cell.angle_alpha   90.00
_cell.angle_beta   90.00
_cell.angle_gamma   90.00
#
_symmetry.space_group_name_H-M   'P 1'
#
loop_
_entity.id
_entity.type
_entity.pdbx_description
1 polymer ?
#
loop_
_entity_poly.entity_id
_entity_poly.type
_entity_poly.pdbx_seq_one_letter_code
_entity_poly.pdbx_strand_id
1 'polypeptide(L)' 'MTAIPLGVPEVPARPVAERRRSRQIQVGSVAVGGDAPVSVQSMTTTRTSDIGATLQQ' A
#
# COMPACT_ATOMS: atom_id res chain seq x y z
N MET A 1 5.57 13.45 -26.50
CA MET A 1 4.72 13.43 -25.30
C MET A 1 5.50 14.07 -24.17
N THR A 2 5.24 15.34 -23.89
CA THR A 2 5.97 16.11 -22.88
C THR A 2 5.48 15.67 -21.50
N ALA A 3 6.36 15.11 -20.68
CA ALA A 3 6.02 14.75 -19.31
C ALA A 3 5.70 16.02 -18.53
N ILE A 4 4.44 16.17 -18.09
CA ILE A 4 4.05 17.23 -17.17
C ILE A 4 4.52 16.78 -15.77
N PRO A 5 5.41 17.53 -15.10
CA PRO A 5 5.80 17.22 -13.74
C PRO A 5 4.60 17.50 -12.83
N LEU A 6 3.84 16.44 -12.53
CA LEU A 6 2.86 16.45 -11.45
C LEU A 6 3.67 16.47 -10.16
N GLY A 7 3.95 17.68 -9.65
CA GLY A 7 4.68 17.85 -8.39
C GLY A 7 4.14 16.91 -7.32
N VAL A 8 5.03 16.17 -6.66
CA VAL A 8 4.61 15.28 -5.57
C VAL A 8 4.10 16.15 -4.43
N PRO A 9 2.91 15.87 -3.88
CA PRO A 9 2.43 16.61 -2.72
C PRO A 9 3.40 16.43 -1.57
N GLU A 10 3.68 17.50 -0.85
CA GLU A 10 4.54 17.44 0.34
C GLU A 10 3.91 16.50 1.36
N VAL A 11 4.57 15.37 1.60
CA VAL A 11 4.13 14.40 2.60
C VAL A 11 4.41 15.02 3.97
N PRO A 12 3.43 15.07 4.88
CA PRO A 12 3.67 15.60 6.21
C PRO A 12 4.82 14.83 6.87
N ALA A 13 5.78 15.55 7.43
CA ALA A 13 6.98 14.97 8.03
C ALA A 13 6.68 14.00 9.20
N ARG A 14 5.44 14.02 9.72
CA ARG A 14 4.95 13.16 10.80
C ARG A 14 3.51 12.72 10.55
N PRO A 15 3.11 11.53 11.03
CA PRO A 15 1.71 11.14 11.05
C PRO A 15 0.85 12.19 11.77
N VAL A 16 -0.33 12.46 11.24
CA VAL A 16 -1.29 13.45 11.78
C VAL A 16 -1.72 13.12 13.21
N ALA A 17 -1.63 11.85 13.62
CA ALA A 17 -1.91 11.38 14.97
C ALA A 17 -1.08 10.12 15.31
N GLU A 18 -0.99 9.79 16.60
CA GLU A 18 -0.39 8.54 17.06
C GLU A 18 -1.19 7.34 16.54
N ARG A 19 -0.48 6.33 16.02
CA ARG A 19 -1.10 5.09 15.54
C ARG A 19 -1.59 4.26 16.73
N ARG A 20 -2.84 3.78 16.67
CA ARG A 20 -3.42 2.92 17.71
C ARG A 20 -2.56 1.68 17.98
N ARG A 21 -2.29 1.42 19.26
CA ARG A 21 -1.68 0.15 19.71
C ARG A 21 -2.56 -1.04 19.31
N SER A 22 -1.99 -1.94 18.54
CA SER A 22 -2.67 -3.11 17.98
C SER A 22 -1.80 -4.35 18.11
N ARG A 23 -2.42 -5.53 18.15
CA ARG A 23 -1.68 -6.79 18.06
C ARG A 23 -1.02 -6.90 16.67
N GLN A 24 0.22 -7.36 16.62
CA GLN A 24 0.88 -7.68 15.35
C GLN A 24 0.41 -9.03 14.82
N ILE A 25 0.17 -9.10 13.51
CA ILE A 25 -0.13 -10.33 12.77
C ILE A 25 0.81 -10.45 11.56
N GLN A 26 0.89 -11.64 10.97
CA GLN A 26 1.64 -11.90 9.74
C GLN A 26 0.67 -12.19 8.58
N VAL A 27 0.86 -11.52 7.45
CA VAL A 27 0.19 -11.79 6.17
C VAL A 27 1.26 -12.29 5.20
N GLY A 28 1.39 -13.61 5.08
CA GLY A 28 2.57 -14.22 4.44
C GLY A 28 3.84 -13.81 5.18
N SER A 29 4.76 -13.13 4.49
CA SER A 29 6.01 -12.59 5.06
C SER A 29 5.89 -11.13 5.55
N VAL A 30 4.71 -10.51 5.50
CA VAL A 30 4.51 -9.09 5.84
C VAL A 30 3.89 -8.96 7.22
N ALA A 31 4.58 -8.22 8.12
CA ALA A 31 4.07 -7.89 9.44
C ALA A 31 3.08 -6.70 9.37
N VAL A 32 1.91 -6.85 10.00
CA VAL A 32 0.86 -5.82 10.04
C VAL A 32 0.42 -5.59 11.49
N GLY A 33 0.37 -4.32 11.92
CA GLY A 33 -0.02 -3.96 13.29
C GLY A 33 1.18 -3.79 14.22
N GLY A 34 0.93 -3.52 15.51
CA GLY A 34 1.99 -3.29 16.50
C GLY A 34 2.92 -2.15 16.11
N ASP A 35 4.22 -2.41 16.18
CA ASP A 35 5.28 -1.46 15.83
C ASP A 35 5.73 -1.57 14.36
N ALA A 36 5.10 -2.44 13.57
CA ALA A 36 5.40 -2.53 12.14
C ALA A 36 4.95 -1.27 11.38
N PRO A 37 5.65 -0.89 10.30
CA PRO A 37 5.24 0.20 9.40
C PRO A 37 3.82 -0.02 8.84
N VAL A 38 3.16 1.06 8.41
CA VAL A 38 1.86 0.97 7.73
C VAL A 38 2.05 0.35 6.35
N SER A 39 1.52 -0.85 6.14
CA SER A 39 1.55 -1.53 4.85
C SER A 39 0.62 -0.86 3.84
N VAL A 40 1.06 -0.76 2.59
CA VAL A 40 0.22 -0.32 1.47
C VAL A 40 -0.38 -1.56 0.80
N GLN A 41 -1.67 -1.50 0.49
CA GLN A 41 -2.41 -2.56 -0.20
C GLN A 41 -3.14 -1.98 -1.41
N SER A 42 -3.28 -2.79 -2.46
CA SER A 42 -4.10 -2.50 -3.64
C SER A 42 -4.99 -3.72 -3.96
N MET A 43 -5.80 -3.60 -5.03
CA MET A 43 -6.66 -4.66 -5.53
C MET A 43 -6.60 -4.66 -7.06
N THR A 44 -6.51 -5.85 -7.65
CA THR A 44 -6.54 -6.03 -9.11
C THR A 44 -7.92 -5.71 -9.67
N THR A 45 -7.98 -5.16 -10.88
CA THR A 45 -9.22 -4.79 -11.58
C THR A 45 -9.60 -5.74 -12.72
N THR A 46 -8.72 -6.69 -13.04
CA THR A 46 -8.95 -7.73 -14.05
C THR A 46 -9.88 -8.83 -13.55
N ARG A 47 -10.45 -9.62 -14.47
CA ARG A 47 -11.23 -10.81 -14.08
C ARG A 47 -10.29 -11.86 -13.51
N THR A 48 -10.50 -12.26 -12.25
CA THR A 48 -9.62 -13.20 -11.54
C THR A 48 -9.47 -14.56 -12.23
N SER A 49 -10.46 -15.00 -12.99
CA SER A 49 -10.36 -16.25 -13.77
C SER A 49 -9.45 -16.12 -15.01
N ASP A 50 -9.16 -14.89 -15.46
CA ASP A 50 -8.14 -14.62 -16.47
C ASP A 50 -6.77 -14.48 -15.79
N ILE A 51 -6.08 -15.61 -15.70
CA ILE A 51 -4.79 -15.74 -15.03
C ILE A 51 -3.75 -14.78 -15.63
N GLY A 52 -3.73 -14.65 -16.96
CA GLY A 52 -2.72 -13.84 -17.66
C GLY A 52 -2.89 -12.35 -17.37
N ALA A 53 -4.14 -11.88 -17.44
CA ALA A 53 -4.46 -10.47 -17.16
C ALA A 53 -4.18 -10.11 -15.69
N THR A 54 -4.52 -10.98 -14.73
CA THR A 54 -4.31 -10.71 -13.30
C THR A 54 -2.84 -10.72 -12.89
N LEU A 55 -1.99 -11.53 -13.52
CA LEU A 55 -0.56 -11.55 -13.20
C LEU A 55 0.23 -10.37 -13.80
N GLN A 56 -0.27 -9.76 -14.88
CA GLN A 56 0.40 -8.64 -15.56
C GLN A 56 0.07 -7.26 -14.99
N GLN A 57 -0.98 -7.16 -14.18
CA GLN A 57 -1.42 -5.95 -13.50
C GLN A 57 -0.62 -5.71 -12.21
#